data_AF-A0A349EBR2-F1
#
_entry.id   AF-A0A349EBR2-F1
#
_cell.length_a   1.000
_cell.length_b   1.000
_cell.length_c   1.000
_cell.angle_alpha   90.00
_cell.angle_beta   90.00
_cell.angle_gamma   90.00
#
_symmetry.space_group_name_H-M   'P 1'
#
loop_
_entity.id
_entity.type
_entity.pdbx_description
1 polymer ?
#
loop_
_entity_poly.entity_id
_entity_poly.type
_entity_poly.pdbx_seq_one_letter_code
_entity_poly.pdbx_strand_id
1 'polypeptide(L)'
;MRNTLIKFGLMTFSILGLTACQKADSLGSLPHAGDIVFTEIMPLDTADGSNWMEFYNTSDTSIQLQQCILSNKTGQILTISESLMVEPEHFAVFSSSAVESTALPPSLSQPNFDFPVDDFQLNSNETLKLLCDNRLIDQITYDVNSPEYMNITTSWQRHYRPIEASDSISNAWCYTNPLENYEYGSAKFATPGRANSFCSSIAPFIAYDNQAAVMIEGINLEATLRVAEAEMARKSATSELVIWGIRDQVITPEIARKVSELYFSNIDMLYESTPFTAIDWNHAVWHFAWAISNLYRNGDAVIKNELQLAYEDAQKRPETLDLFKYIAINYVRGERIVMGDIHTPAHEAVQKLIVAPGNAGYLNSYEEYYEKRRGPITTKAINAVYIAGKSLSDLFQ
;
A
#
# COMPACT_ATOMS: atom_id res chain seq x y z
N MET A 1 -51.76 -28.38 59.28
CA MET A 1 -52.97 -27.53 59.30
C MET A 1 -53.07 -26.80 57.97
N ARG A 2 -54.22 -26.97 57.29
CA ARG A 2 -54.80 -26.18 56.17
C ARG A 2 -53.89 -25.81 54.98
N ASN A 3 -54.00 -26.49 53.85
CA ASN A 3 -54.94 -26.21 52.73
C ASN A 3 -55.03 -24.73 52.35
N THR A 4 -54.54 -24.34 51.17
CA THR A 4 -55.39 -23.78 50.10
C THR A 4 -54.72 -23.98 48.73
N LEU A 5 -55.57 -24.22 47.73
CA LEU A 5 -55.36 -24.64 46.35
C LEU A 5 -55.87 -23.49 45.44
N ILE A 6 -55.68 -23.57 44.10
CA ILE A 6 -56.45 -22.89 43.01
C ILE A 6 -55.83 -21.54 42.52
N LYS A 7 -55.66 -21.22 41.22
CA LYS A 7 -55.98 -21.85 39.91
C LYS A 7 -55.12 -21.23 38.79
N PHE A 8 -55.00 -22.00 37.71
CA PHE A 8 -54.62 -21.63 36.34
C PHE A 8 -55.31 -20.37 35.79
N GLY A 9 -54.56 -19.57 35.04
CA GLY A 9 -55.06 -18.58 34.08
C GLY A 9 -54.15 -18.56 32.85
N LEU A 10 -54.47 -19.38 31.85
CA LEU A 10 -53.89 -19.31 30.51
C LEU A 10 -54.60 -18.17 29.79
N MET A 11 -53.90 -17.07 29.48
CA MET A 11 -54.41 -16.01 28.62
C MET A 11 -53.54 -15.92 27.37
N THR A 12 -53.98 -16.64 26.34
CA THR A 12 -53.61 -16.39 24.96
C THR A 12 -54.17 -15.03 24.55
N PHE A 13 -53.30 -14.03 24.40
CA PHE A 13 -53.61 -12.82 23.65
C PHE A 13 -52.77 -12.82 22.38
N SER A 14 -53.39 -13.31 21.30
CA SER A 14 -52.99 -12.97 19.93
C SER A 14 -53.27 -11.49 19.74
N ILE A 15 -52.26 -10.65 19.89
CA ILE A 15 -52.30 -9.29 19.36
C ILE A 15 -51.70 -9.37 17.96
N LEU A 16 -52.59 -9.33 16.97
CA LEU A 16 -52.27 -8.92 15.61
C LEU A 16 -51.68 -7.51 15.68
N GLY A 17 -50.36 -7.43 15.85
CA GLY A 17 -49.61 -6.25 15.47
C GLY A 17 -49.43 -6.31 13.96
N LEU A 18 -50.37 -5.70 13.24
CA LEU A 18 -50.09 -5.17 11.91
C LEU A 18 -48.93 -4.18 12.07
N THR A 19 -47.69 -4.65 12.02
CA THR A 19 -46.60 -3.83 11.51
C THR A 19 -46.94 -3.61 10.04
N ALA A 20 -47.62 -2.50 9.78
CA ALA A 20 -47.51 -1.84 8.50
C ALA A 20 -46.02 -1.74 8.23
N CYS A 21 -45.53 -2.60 7.33
CA CYS A 21 -44.31 -2.35 6.61
C CYS A 21 -44.63 -1.11 5.78
N GLN A 22 -44.53 0.07 6.40
CA GLN A 22 -44.28 1.29 5.67
C GLN A 22 -42.92 1.05 5.04
N LYS A 23 -42.96 0.50 3.83
CA LYS A 23 -41.93 0.74 2.84
C LYS A 23 -41.98 2.25 2.66
N ALA A 24 -41.23 2.97 3.50
CA ALA A 24 -40.91 4.34 3.22
C ALA A 24 -40.21 4.25 1.87
N ASP A 25 -40.86 4.76 0.82
CA ASP A 25 -40.17 5.13 -0.38
C ASP A 25 -39.18 6.23 0.06
N SER A 26 -38.00 5.82 0.50
CA SER A 26 -36.96 6.72 0.95
C SER A 26 -36.39 7.39 -0.30
N LEU A 27 -37.10 8.42 -0.76
CA LEU A 27 -36.48 9.51 -1.51
C LEU A 27 -35.31 9.97 -0.63
N GLY A 28 -34.08 9.60 -0.99
CA GLY A 28 -32.88 9.93 -0.21
C GLY A 28 -32.81 11.39 0.18
N SER A 29 -32.03 11.70 1.22
CA SER A 29 -31.74 13.08 1.58
C SER A 29 -30.99 13.78 0.45
N LEU A 30 -31.26 15.07 0.28
CA LEU A 30 -30.42 15.93 -0.55
C LEU A 30 -29.07 16.11 0.16
N PRO A 31 -27.95 16.02 -0.58
CA PRO A 31 -26.62 16.16 0.01
C PRO A 31 -26.37 17.58 0.50
N HIS A 32 -25.74 17.68 1.67
CA HIS A 32 -25.08 18.87 2.19
C HIS A 32 -23.57 18.78 1.98
N ALA A 33 -22.89 19.91 2.19
CA ALA A 33 -21.43 19.96 2.11
C ALA A 33 -20.79 18.92 3.03
N GLY A 34 -19.97 18.03 2.47
CA GLY A 34 -19.30 16.95 3.19
C GLY A 34 -20.08 15.63 3.29
N ASP A 35 -21.39 15.58 3.00
CA ASP A 35 -22.17 14.33 3.04
C ASP A 35 -21.66 13.33 2.00
N ILE A 36 -21.24 13.83 0.84
CA ILE A 36 -20.62 13.06 -0.24
C ILE A 36 -19.25 13.63 -0.50
N VAL A 37 -18.21 12.80 -0.44
CA VAL A 37 -16.83 13.23 -0.65
C VAL A 37 -16.17 12.41 -1.75
N PHE A 38 -15.26 13.02 -2.51
CA PHE A 38 -14.38 12.30 -3.43
C PHE A 38 -13.37 11.48 -2.64
N THR A 39 -13.23 10.19 -2.96
CA THR A 39 -12.33 9.26 -2.24
C THR A 39 -11.29 8.62 -3.12
N GLU A 40 -11.53 8.46 -4.41
CA GLU A 40 -10.56 7.87 -5.33
C GLU A 40 -10.75 8.46 -6.73
N ILE A 41 -9.64 8.64 -7.45
CA ILE A 41 -9.65 9.10 -8.84
C ILE A 41 -8.66 8.29 -9.67
N MET A 42 -9.05 7.99 -10.90
CA MET A 42 -8.16 7.48 -11.93
C MET A 42 -8.24 8.42 -13.14
N PRO A 43 -7.20 9.25 -13.36
CA PRO A 43 -7.11 10.10 -14.53
C PRO A 43 -7.14 9.31 -15.83
N LEU A 44 -7.49 9.99 -16.91
CA LEU A 44 -7.61 9.42 -18.25
C LEU A 44 -6.30 8.77 -18.67
N ASP A 45 -6.36 7.45 -18.77
CA ASP A 45 -5.33 6.69 -19.45
C ASP A 45 -5.63 6.72 -20.95
N THR A 46 -4.84 7.48 -21.71
CA THR A 46 -5.00 7.60 -23.15
C THR A 46 -4.78 6.29 -23.91
N ALA A 47 -4.12 5.29 -23.29
CA ALA A 47 -3.94 3.98 -23.91
C ALA A 47 -5.23 3.14 -23.91
N ASP A 48 -6.00 3.24 -22.82
CA ASP A 48 -7.22 2.44 -22.61
C ASP A 48 -8.52 3.26 -22.76
N GLY A 49 -8.40 4.57 -22.92
CA GLY A 49 -9.54 5.47 -23.11
C GLY A 49 -10.50 5.53 -21.93
N SER A 50 -10.06 5.17 -20.72
CA SER A 50 -10.92 5.14 -19.53
C SER A 50 -10.42 6.05 -18.40
N ASN A 51 -11.38 6.63 -17.68
CA ASN A 51 -11.17 7.30 -16.42
C ASN A 51 -12.35 7.02 -15.50
N TRP A 52 -12.15 7.20 -14.20
CA TRP A 52 -13.23 7.02 -13.23
C TRP A 52 -12.92 7.77 -11.94
N MET A 53 -13.97 8.02 -11.17
CA MET A 53 -13.89 8.62 -9.85
C MET A 53 -14.82 7.88 -8.89
N GLU A 54 -14.54 8.02 -7.60
CA GLU A 54 -15.32 7.42 -6.54
C GLU A 54 -15.76 8.47 -5.53
N PHE A 55 -16.98 8.29 -5.07
CA PHE A 55 -17.55 9.02 -3.96
C PHE A 55 -17.80 8.11 -2.76
N TYR A 56 -17.82 8.69 -1.58
CA TYR A 56 -18.25 8.03 -0.34
C TYR A 56 -19.28 8.87 0.38
N ASN A 57 -20.33 8.21 0.88
CA ASN A 57 -21.32 8.82 1.75
C ASN A 57 -20.86 8.77 3.22
N THR A 58 -20.54 9.94 3.76
CA THR A 58 -20.06 10.12 5.15
C THR A 58 -21.20 10.23 6.16
N SER A 59 -22.44 10.37 5.69
CA SER A 59 -23.62 10.54 6.53
C SER A 59 -24.21 9.20 6.98
N ASP A 60 -25.12 9.26 7.94
CA ASP A 60 -25.92 8.12 8.44
C ASP A 60 -27.24 7.92 7.68
N THR A 61 -27.42 8.63 6.54
CA THR A 61 -28.64 8.58 5.72
C THR A 61 -28.33 8.28 4.26
N SER A 62 -29.28 7.64 3.56
CA SER A 62 -29.14 7.40 2.12
C SER A 62 -29.30 8.71 1.36
N ILE A 63 -28.31 9.05 0.52
CA ILE A 63 -28.23 10.33 -0.21
C ILE A 63 -28.66 10.13 -1.66
N GLN A 64 -29.51 11.02 -2.17
CA GLN A 64 -29.92 11.04 -3.59
C GLN A 64 -29.03 12.01 -4.38
N LEU A 65 -28.40 11.51 -5.44
CA LEU A 65 -27.52 12.27 -6.32
C LEU A 65 -28.16 12.72 -7.64
N GLN A 66 -29.41 12.36 -7.91
CA GLN A 66 -30.12 12.84 -9.10
C GLN A 66 -30.10 14.37 -9.20
N GLN A 67 -29.83 14.89 -10.40
CA GLN A 67 -29.64 16.30 -10.74
C GLN A 67 -28.39 16.96 -10.14
N CYS A 68 -27.54 16.22 -9.42
CA CYS A 68 -26.21 16.73 -9.11
C CYS A 68 -25.37 16.84 -10.39
N ILE A 69 -24.44 17.79 -10.34
CA ILE A 69 -23.58 18.18 -11.45
C ILE A 69 -22.13 18.01 -11.01
N LEU A 70 -21.37 17.28 -11.82
CA LEU A 70 -19.92 17.25 -11.77
C LEU A 70 -19.35 18.24 -12.79
N SER A 71 -18.34 18.99 -12.38
CA SER A 71 -17.61 19.89 -13.27
C SER A 71 -16.11 19.75 -13.07
N ASN A 72 -15.34 19.96 -14.13
CA ASN A 72 -13.88 19.99 -14.09
C ASN A 72 -13.31 21.38 -14.47
N LYS A 73 -11.99 21.55 -14.38
CA LYS A 73 -11.26 22.79 -14.70
C LYS A 73 -11.34 23.17 -16.16
N THR A 74 -11.54 22.21 -17.07
CA THR A 74 -11.70 22.48 -18.51
C THR A 74 -13.11 22.97 -18.87
N GLY A 75 -14.05 22.94 -17.91
CA GLY A 75 -15.43 23.41 -18.09
C GLY A 75 -16.38 22.35 -18.62
N GLN A 76 -15.98 21.08 -18.66
CA GLN A 76 -16.89 19.97 -18.93
C GLN A 76 -17.86 19.81 -17.76
N ILE A 77 -19.08 19.38 -18.08
CA ILE A 77 -20.20 19.26 -17.15
C ILE A 77 -20.84 17.90 -17.35
N LEU A 78 -20.90 17.10 -16.28
CA LEU A 78 -21.61 15.82 -16.25
C LEU A 78 -22.79 15.94 -15.30
N THR A 79 -24.00 15.66 -15.79
CA THR A 79 -25.23 15.71 -14.97
C THR A 79 -25.72 14.30 -14.68
N ILE A 80 -26.00 14.03 -13.41
CA ILE A 80 -26.58 12.74 -12.98
C ILE A 80 -28.09 12.79 -13.26
N SER A 81 -28.48 12.37 -14.46
CA SER A 81 -29.87 12.51 -14.92
C SER A 81 -30.84 11.51 -14.28
N GLU A 82 -30.33 10.36 -13.85
CA GLU A 82 -31.10 9.27 -13.28
C GLU A 82 -31.05 9.23 -11.74
N SER A 83 -31.96 8.45 -11.15
CA SER A 83 -31.96 8.25 -9.69
C SER A 83 -30.73 7.46 -9.30
N LEU A 84 -29.92 8.05 -8.42
CA LEU A 84 -28.70 7.45 -7.91
C LEU A 84 -28.65 7.62 -6.39
N MET A 85 -28.93 6.53 -5.70
CA MET A 85 -28.92 6.47 -4.24
C MET A 85 -27.56 5.95 -3.75
N VAL A 86 -26.94 6.69 -2.84
CA VAL A 86 -25.72 6.23 -2.13
C VAL A 86 -26.11 5.96 -0.68
N GLU A 87 -26.05 4.69 -0.28
CA GLU A 87 -26.38 4.28 1.09
C GLU A 87 -25.39 4.85 2.11
N PRO A 88 -25.78 4.95 3.40
CA PRO A 88 -24.87 5.37 4.46
C PRO A 88 -23.59 4.54 4.47
N GLU A 89 -22.43 5.19 4.59
CA GLU A 89 -21.12 4.52 4.63
C GLU A 89 -20.81 3.66 3.39
N HIS A 90 -21.43 3.93 2.24
CA HIS A 90 -21.17 3.23 0.98
C HIS A 90 -20.41 4.09 -0.03
N PHE A 91 -19.68 3.39 -0.90
CA PHE A 91 -19.00 3.97 -2.05
C PHE A 91 -19.90 3.98 -3.27
N ALA A 92 -19.74 4.99 -4.13
CA ALA A 92 -20.36 5.07 -5.44
C ALA A 92 -19.29 5.33 -6.51
N VAL A 93 -19.15 4.39 -7.45
CA VAL A 93 -18.15 4.45 -8.52
C VAL A 93 -18.76 5.00 -9.80
N PHE A 94 -18.11 6.00 -10.37
CA PHE A 94 -18.49 6.67 -11.61
C PHE A 94 -17.41 6.41 -12.63
N SER A 95 -17.73 5.72 -13.72
CA SER A 95 -16.73 5.30 -14.71
C SER A 95 -17.10 5.77 -16.10
N SER A 96 -16.10 6.13 -16.90
CA SER A 96 -16.34 6.34 -18.31
C SER A 96 -16.70 5.02 -18.99
N SER A 97 -17.65 5.07 -19.93
CA SER A 97 -18.17 3.95 -20.69
C SER A 97 -17.15 3.50 -21.75
N ALA A 98 -16.00 2.97 -21.33
CA ALA A 98 -14.92 2.61 -22.26
C ALA A 98 -14.07 1.40 -21.85
N VAL A 99 -14.36 0.72 -20.75
CA VAL A 99 -13.44 -0.34 -20.30
C VAL A 99 -13.75 -1.68 -20.96
N GLU A 100 -13.14 -1.93 -22.12
CA GLU A 100 -13.04 -3.27 -22.73
C GLU A 100 -11.95 -4.13 -22.06
N SER A 101 -11.89 -4.15 -20.72
CA SER A 101 -10.99 -5.06 -19.98
C SER A 101 -11.78 -6.26 -19.46
N THR A 102 -11.32 -7.46 -19.80
CA THR A 102 -11.91 -8.74 -19.38
C THR A 102 -11.68 -9.07 -17.90
N ALA A 103 -11.00 -8.19 -17.14
CA ALA A 103 -10.60 -8.42 -15.76
C ALA A 103 -10.98 -7.26 -14.79
N LEU A 104 -11.99 -6.46 -15.13
CA LEU A 104 -12.45 -5.39 -14.25
C LEU A 104 -13.05 -5.91 -12.93
N PRO A 105 -12.77 -5.23 -11.80
CA PRO A 105 -13.49 -5.38 -10.55
C PRO A 105 -14.99 -5.18 -10.76
N PRO A 106 -15.84 -5.83 -9.94
CA PRO A 106 -17.28 -5.66 -10.01
C PRO A 106 -17.71 -4.18 -10.06
N SER A 107 -17.09 -3.32 -9.25
CA SER A 107 -17.42 -1.89 -9.17
C SER A 107 -17.08 -1.08 -10.43
N LEU A 108 -16.19 -1.56 -11.30
CA LEU A 108 -15.88 -0.93 -12.59
C LEU A 108 -16.59 -1.60 -13.77
N SER A 109 -16.96 -2.88 -13.63
CA SER A 109 -17.78 -3.58 -14.63
C SER A 109 -19.28 -3.25 -14.53
N GLN A 110 -19.73 -2.86 -13.33
CA GLN A 110 -21.06 -2.33 -13.05
C GLN A 110 -20.93 -1.08 -12.17
N PRO A 111 -20.47 0.05 -12.75
CA PRO A 111 -20.38 1.29 -12.00
C PRO A 111 -21.77 1.74 -11.57
N ASN A 112 -21.82 2.53 -10.50
CA ASN A 112 -23.07 3.13 -10.03
C ASN A 112 -23.59 4.18 -11.02
N PHE A 113 -22.71 4.77 -11.83
CA PHE A 113 -23.04 5.70 -12.90
C PHE A 113 -22.01 5.60 -14.02
N ASP A 114 -22.46 5.48 -15.26
CA ASP A 114 -21.58 5.51 -16.44
C ASP A 114 -21.73 6.80 -17.25
N PHE A 115 -20.64 7.25 -17.87
CA PHE A 115 -20.63 8.45 -18.70
C PHE A 115 -19.75 8.32 -19.94
N PRO A 116 -20.09 8.94 -21.08
CA PRO A 116 -19.21 8.93 -22.25
C PRO A 116 -17.88 9.64 -21.96
N VAL A 117 -16.75 9.03 -22.34
CA VAL A 117 -15.41 9.60 -22.09
C VAL A 117 -15.21 10.99 -22.74
N ASP A 118 -15.90 11.26 -23.85
CA ASP A 118 -15.85 12.56 -24.53
C ASP A 118 -16.63 13.65 -23.78
N ASP A 119 -17.61 13.27 -22.96
CA ASP A 119 -18.44 14.21 -22.21
C ASP A 119 -17.73 14.72 -20.95
N PHE A 120 -16.90 13.88 -20.32
CA PHE A 120 -16.18 14.23 -19.09
C PHE A 120 -14.82 13.55 -18.99
N GLN A 121 -13.75 14.35 -18.84
CA GLN A 121 -12.39 13.84 -18.73
C GLN A 121 -11.72 14.23 -17.41
N LEU A 122 -11.11 13.24 -16.77
CA LEU A 122 -10.22 13.43 -15.65
C LEU A 122 -8.78 13.60 -16.16
N ASN A 123 -8.30 14.83 -16.29
CA ASN A 123 -6.92 15.08 -16.72
C ASN A 123 -5.93 14.80 -15.59
N SER A 124 -4.64 14.76 -15.89
CA SER A 124 -3.60 14.52 -14.88
C SER A 124 -3.41 15.68 -13.90
N ASN A 125 -3.77 16.92 -14.27
CA ASN A 125 -3.83 18.08 -13.39
C ASN A 125 -5.19 18.75 -13.51
N GLU A 126 -5.98 18.72 -12.44
CA GLU A 126 -7.43 18.95 -12.55
C GLU A 126 -8.02 19.54 -11.27
N THR A 127 -9.25 20.08 -11.39
CA THR A 127 -10.08 20.43 -10.24
C THR A 127 -11.49 19.96 -10.48
N LEU A 128 -11.97 19.04 -9.64
CA LEU A 128 -13.32 18.49 -9.71
C LEU A 128 -14.21 19.12 -8.65
N LYS A 129 -15.47 19.36 -9.02
CA LYS A 129 -16.50 19.88 -8.12
C LYS A 129 -17.77 19.08 -8.27
N LEU A 130 -18.37 18.69 -7.15
CA LEU A 130 -19.72 18.15 -7.08
C LEU A 130 -20.66 19.25 -6.58
N LEU A 131 -21.67 19.60 -7.38
CA LEU A 131 -22.72 20.55 -7.01
C LEU A 131 -24.08 19.86 -7.02
N CYS A 132 -24.89 20.11 -6.00
CA CYS A 132 -26.27 19.62 -5.93
C CYS A 132 -27.16 20.77 -5.46
N ASP A 133 -28.31 21.00 -6.12
CA ASP A 133 -29.20 22.14 -5.82
C ASP A 133 -28.44 23.49 -5.71
N ASN A 134 -27.50 23.71 -6.65
CA ASN A 134 -26.59 24.87 -6.69
C ASN A 134 -25.69 25.07 -5.45
N ARG A 135 -25.53 24.05 -4.60
CA ARG A 135 -24.61 24.06 -3.46
C ARG A 135 -23.38 23.20 -3.77
N LEU A 136 -22.21 23.70 -3.41
CA LEU A 136 -20.97 22.92 -3.47
C LEU A 136 -21.00 21.85 -2.37
N ILE A 137 -20.87 20.59 -2.77
CA ILE A 137 -20.90 19.44 -1.87
C ILE A 137 -19.48 19.03 -1.48
N ASP A 138 -18.61 18.83 -2.48
CA ASP A 138 -17.18 18.61 -2.30
C ASP A 138 -16.39 19.16 -3.50
N GLN A 139 -15.11 19.43 -3.27
CA GLN A 139 -14.17 19.88 -4.30
C GLN A 139 -12.78 19.33 -4.02
N ILE A 140 -12.13 18.85 -5.08
CA ILE A 140 -10.75 18.37 -5.02
C ILE A 140 -9.92 19.03 -6.11
N THR A 141 -8.64 19.24 -5.82
CA THR A 141 -7.63 19.66 -6.79
C THR A 141 -6.47 18.70 -6.69
N TYR A 142 -5.99 18.21 -7.83
CA TYR A 142 -4.93 17.21 -7.88
C TYR A 142 -3.98 17.44 -9.05
N ASP A 143 -2.77 16.92 -8.90
CA ASP A 143 -1.77 16.81 -9.95
C ASP A 143 -1.07 15.46 -9.80
N VAL A 144 -1.45 14.50 -10.63
CA VAL A 144 -0.91 13.13 -10.58
C VAL A 144 0.38 12.98 -11.39
N ASN A 145 0.90 14.04 -12.02
CA ASN A 145 2.17 14.00 -12.78
C ASN A 145 3.41 13.95 -11.85
N SER A 146 3.32 13.20 -10.75
CA SER A 146 4.47 12.90 -9.90
C SER A 146 5.32 11.83 -10.58
N PRO A 147 6.65 12.02 -10.72
CA PRO A 147 7.58 11.06 -11.34
C PRO A 147 7.79 9.77 -10.50
N GLU A 148 6.87 9.45 -9.60
CA GLU A 148 7.04 8.43 -8.57
C GLU A 148 6.80 7.00 -9.06
N TYR A 149 6.19 6.82 -10.24
CA TYR A 149 5.78 5.51 -10.73
C TYR A 149 6.20 5.32 -12.20
N MET A 150 6.67 4.11 -12.54
CA MET A 150 6.97 3.70 -13.93
C MET A 150 5.69 3.67 -14.79
N ASN A 151 5.71 2.97 -15.92
CA ASN A 151 4.53 2.63 -16.74
C ASN A 151 3.49 1.72 -16.00
N ILE A 152 3.26 1.98 -14.72
CA ILE A 152 2.19 1.44 -13.90
C ILE A 152 1.20 2.57 -13.63
N THR A 153 -0.08 2.33 -13.89
CA THR A 153 -1.11 3.35 -13.69
C THR A 153 -1.80 3.08 -12.36
N THR A 154 -1.62 3.98 -11.39
CA THR A 154 -2.22 3.85 -10.05
C THR A 154 -3.25 4.96 -9.83
N SER A 155 -4.36 4.63 -9.18
CA SER A 155 -5.34 5.63 -8.77
C SER A 155 -4.80 6.47 -7.62
N TRP A 156 -5.38 7.65 -7.44
CA TRP A 156 -5.10 8.52 -6.32
C TRP A 156 -6.25 8.45 -5.33
N GLN A 157 -5.92 8.22 -4.07
CA GLN A 157 -6.84 7.90 -3.00
C GLN A 157 -6.79 8.98 -1.93
N ARG A 158 -7.95 9.34 -1.38
CA ARG A 158 -8.09 10.21 -0.21
C ARG A 158 -8.57 9.40 0.97
N HIS A 159 -8.08 9.73 2.16
CA HIS A 159 -8.66 9.15 3.36
C HIS A 159 -10.14 9.60 3.50
N TYR A 160 -11.06 8.63 3.55
CA TYR A 160 -12.51 8.87 3.45
C TYR A 160 -13.16 9.27 4.79
N ARG A 161 -12.47 9.05 5.91
CA ARG A 161 -12.86 9.52 7.24
C ARG A 161 -11.93 10.66 7.71
N PRO A 162 -12.36 11.49 8.69
CA PRO A 162 -11.45 12.43 9.34
C PRO A 162 -10.15 11.74 9.79
N ILE A 163 -9.02 12.39 9.53
CA ILE A 163 -7.71 11.91 9.95
C ILE A 163 -7.61 12.19 11.44
N GLU A 164 -7.59 11.13 12.26
CA GLU A 164 -7.34 11.25 13.69
C GLU A 164 -5.84 11.45 13.93
N ALA A 165 -5.47 12.08 15.05
CA ALA A 165 -4.05 12.27 15.40
C ALA A 165 -3.27 10.94 15.53
N SER A 166 -3.96 9.81 15.72
CA SER A 166 -3.38 8.47 15.74
C SER A 166 -3.16 7.85 14.35
N ASP A 167 -3.89 8.34 13.34
CA ASP A 167 -3.71 7.88 11.97
C ASP A 167 -2.40 8.48 11.48
N SER A 168 -1.37 7.65 11.27
CA SER A 168 -0.04 8.11 10.84
C SER A 168 -0.06 8.62 9.38
N ILE A 169 -0.98 9.50 9.02
CA ILE A 169 -1.27 9.99 7.67
C ILE A 169 -0.56 11.34 7.50
N SER A 170 0.47 11.41 6.65
CA SER A 170 1.18 12.66 6.37
C SER A 170 0.54 13.48 5.26
N ASN A 171 -0.20 12.84 4.35
CA ASN A 171 -0.87 13.46 3.21
C ASN A 171 -2.32 12.99 3.15
N ALA A 172 -3.27 13.92 2.93
CA ALA A 172 -4.68 13.58 2.78
C ALA A 172 -4.94 12.73 1.51
N TRP A 173 -4.03 12.78 0.54
CA TRP A 173 -4.05 12.01 -0.69
C TRP A 173 -2.79 11.16 -0.85
N CYS A 174 -2.94 9.96 -1.39
CA CYS A 174 -1.88 8.99 -1.61
C CYS A 174 -2.14 8.20 -2.91
N TYR A 175 -1.11 7.64 -3.52
CA TYR A 175 -1.30 6.70 -4.64
C TYR A 175 -1.63 5.31 -4.11
N THR A 176 -2.45 4.57 -4.86
CA THR A 176 -2.67 3.14 -4.60
C THR A 176 -1.35 2.40 -4.72
N ASN A 177 -0.95 1.70 -3.65
CA ASN A 177 0.22 0.85 -3.70
C ASN A 177 0.02 -0.23 -4.78
N PRO A 178 1.00 -0.47 -5.66
CA PRO A 178 0.86 -1.43 -6.73
C PRO A 178 1.05 -2.85 -6.18
N LEU A 179 0.04 -3.32 -5.44
CA LEU A 179 -0.06 -4.67 -4.90
C LEU A 179 -0.94 -5.51 -5.83
N GLU A 180 -0.59 -6.78 -6.00
CA GLU A 180 -1.27 -7.69 -6.94
C GLU A 180 -2.77 -7.81 -6.66
N ASN A 181 -3.19 -7.74 -5.39
CA ASN A 181 -4.60 -7.78 -5.00
C ASN A 181 -5.39 -6.51 -5.34
N TYR A 182 -4.73 -5.43 -5.76
CA TYR A 182 -5.33 -4.19 -6.26
C TYR A 182 -5.21 -4.07 -7.78
N GLU A 183 -4.58 -5.05 -8.45
CA GLU A 183 -4.48 -5.06 -9.90
C GLU A 183 -5.86 -5.32 -10.54
N TYR A 184 -6.25 -4.45 -11.47
CA TYR A 184 -7.55 -4.52 -12.13
C TYR A 184 -7.48 -4.49 -13.67
N GLY A 185 -6.26 -4.38 -14.19
CA GLY A 185 -5.87 -4.41 -15.57
C GLY A 185 -4.34 -4.55 -15.61
N SER A 186 -3.78 -4.87 -16.77
CA SER A 186 -2.33 -5.08 -16.89
C SER A 186 -1.54 -3.88 -16.33
N ALA A 187 -0.89 -4.07 -15.19
CA ALA A 187 -0.14 -3.03 -14.47
C ALA A 187 -0.97 -1.80 -14.08
N LYS A 188 -2.26 -1.99 -13.75
CA LYS A 188 -3.18 -0.96 -13.27
C LYS A 188 -3.71 -1.26 -11.87
N PHE A 189 -3.58 -0.31 -10.94
CA PHE A 189 -3.86 -0.55 -9.52
C PHE A 189 -4.84 0.46 -8.95
N ALA A 190 -5.88 -0.04 -8.27
CA ALA A 190 -6.88 0.76 -7.60
C ALA A 190 -7.73 -0.04 -6.61
N THR A 191 -8.57 0.64 -5.82
CA THR A 191 -9.51 -0.02 -4.91
C THR A 191 -10.98 0.41 -5.09
N PRO A 192 -11.53 0.41 -6.31
CA PRO A 192 -12.88 0.90 -6.56
C PRO A 192 -13.95 0.10 -5.78
N GLY A 193 -14.82 0.83 -5.10
CA GLY A 193 -15.89 0.36 -4.24
C GLY A 193 -15.41 -0.21 -2.89
N ARG A 194 -14.20 0.13 -2.44
CA ARG A 194 -13.63 -0.39 -1.19
C ARG A 194 -12.89 0.71 -0.43
N ALA A 195 -12.74 0.50 0.87
CA ALA A 195 -11.91 1.38 1.69
C ALA A 195 -10.47 1.41 1.18
N ASN A 196 -9.98 2.63 0.94
CA ASN A 196 -8.59 2.92 0.61
C ASN A 196 -7.67 2.31 1.69
N SER A 197 -6.80 1.39 1.29
CA SER A 197 -6.11 0.54 2.23
C SER A 197 -4.91 1.19 2.91
N PHE A 198 -4.31 2.25 2.32
CA PHE A 198 -3.08 2.84 2.86
C PHE A 198 -2.86 4.30 2.44
N CYS A 199 -3.64 5.24 3.00
CA CYS A 199 -3.14 6.63 3.16
C CYS A 199 -2.44 6.85 4.51
N SER A 200 -2.36 5.85 5.39
CA SER A 200 -1.48 5.90 6.57
C SER A 200 -0.04 5.63 6.16
N SER A 201 0.84 6.61 6.37
CA SER A 201 2.29 6.44 6.30
C SER A 201 2.72 5.35 7.27
N ILE A 202 2.78 4.12 6.76
CA ILE A 202 3.46 2.99 7.37
C ILE A 202 4.97 3.08 7.19
N ALA A 203 5.44 4.08 6.43
CA ALA A 203 6.82 4.32 6.07
C ALA A 203 7.40 5.61 6.64
N PRO A 204 7.50 5.71 7.98
CA PRO A 204 7.99 6.91 8.65
C PRO A 204 9.49 7.17 8.43
N PHE A 205 10.24 6.19 7.90
CA PHE A 205 11.69 6.32 7.66
C PHE A 205 12.07 6.35 6.18
N ILE A 206 11.09 6.41 5.25
CA ILE A 206 11.38 6.53 3.83
C ILE A 206 11.72 7.98 3.45
N ALA A 207 12.74 8.12 2.61
CA ALA A 207 13.07 9.34 1.89
C ALA A 207 13.17 9.05 0.38
N TYR A 208 12.85 10.05 -0.44
CA TYR A 208 12.94 9.94 -1.90
C TYR A 208 14.02 10.90 -2.41
N ASP A 209 14.99 10.37 -3.17
CA ASP A 209 16.12 11.13 -3.75
C ASP A 209 16.91 11.96 -2.72
N ASN A 210 16.88 11.57 -1.45
CA ASN A 210 17.50 12.30 -0.36
C ASN A 210 18.32 11.36 0.52
N GLN A 211 19.49 10.99 -0.01
CA GLN A 211 20.43 10.09 0.67
C GLN A 211 20.85 10.62 2.04
N ALA A 212 21.05 11.93 2.17
CA ALA A 212 21.46 12.55 3.43
C ALA A 212 20.47 12.30 4.58
N ALA A 213 19.18 12.11 4.30
CA ALA A 213 18.17 11.85 5.33
C ALA A 213 18.28 10.44 5.97
N VAL A 214 19.02 9.52 5.33
CA VAL A 214 19.07 8.11 5.73
C VAL A 214 20.51 7.61 5.98
N MET A 215 21.49 8.52 5.98
CA MET A 215 22.88 8.20 6.29
C MET A 215 23.03 7.81 7.77
N ILE A 216 23.75 6.72 8.02
CA ILE A 216 24.08 6.26 9.36
C ILE A 216 25.41 6.88 9.78
N GLU A 217 25.36 7.75 10.80
CA GLU A 217 26.56 8.36 11.36
C GLU A 217 27.48 7.29 12.00
N GLY A 218 28.77 7.36 11.67
CA GLY A 218 29.80 6.50 12.23
C GLY A 218 29.81 5.07 11.69
N ILE A 219 29.12 4.78 10.58
CA ILE A 219 29.06 3.42 10.03
C ILE A 219 30.45 2.86 9.69
N ASN A 220 30.70 1.63 10.15
CA ASN A 220 31.85 0.82 9.80
C ASN A 220 31.42 -0.24 8.78
N LEU A 221 31.57 0.08 7.49
CA LEU A 221 31.14 -0.78 6.38
C LEU A 221 31.91 -2.11 6.32
N GLU A 222 33.21 -2.11 6.64
CA GLU A 222 34.02 -3.34 6.65
C GLU A 222 33.53 -4.33 7.73
N ALA A 223 33.33 -3.85 8.95
CA ALA A 223 32.78 -4.68 10.02
C ALA A 223 31.35 -5.13 9.72
N THR A 224 30.54 -4.26 9.09
CA THR A 224 29.18 -4.59 8.65
C THR A 224 29.18 -5.67 7.57
N LEU A 225 30.10 -5.66 6.61
CA LEU A 225 30.21 -6.73 5.61
C LEU A 225 30.62 -8.08 6.21
N ARG A 226 31.39 -8.08 7.30
CA ARG A 226 31.64 -9.32 8.07
C ARG A 226 30.35 -9.86 8.69
N VAL A 227 29.45 -8.99 9.16
CA VAL A 227 28.11 -9.38 9.61
C VAL A 227 27.31 -9.96 8.45
N ALA A 228 27.36 -9.33 7.27
CA ALA A 228 26.69 -9.81 6.06
C ALA A 228 27.16 -11.23 5.67
N GLU A 229 28.47 -11.48 5.66
CA GLU A 229 29.01 -12.83 5.43
C GLU A 229 28.49 -13.86 6.44
N ALA A 230 28.45 -13.48 7.72
CA ALA A 230 27.97 -14.36 8.79
C ALA A 230 26.45 -14.66 8.67
N GLU A 231 25.64 -13.68 8.28
CA GLU A 231 24.20 -13.88 8.06
C GLU A 231 23.92 -14.66 6.76
N MET A 232 24.67 -14.43 5.68
CA MET A 232 24.57 -15.19 4.42
C MET A 232 24.89 -16.68 4.62
N ALA A 233 25.87 -17.01 5.47
CA ALA A 233 26.20 -18.40 5.81
C ALA A 233 25.04 -19.16 6.49
N ARG A 234 24.02 -18.45 7.00
CA ARG A 234 22.84 -19.06 7.64
C ARG A 234 21.80 -19.55 6.63
N LYS A 235 21.84 -19.09 5.38
CA LYS A 235 20.90 -19.47 4.31
C LYS A 235 19.43 -19.28 4.68
N SER A 236 19.13 -18.15 5.33
CA SER A 236 17.80 -17.76 5.80
C SER A 236 17.20 -16.72 4.86
N ALA A 237 15.87 -16.60 4.83
CA ALA A 237 15.16 -15.54 4.11
C ALA A 237 15.40 -14.11 4.65
N THR A 238 16.32 -13.96 5.62
CA THR A 238 16.71 -12.69 6.24
C THR A 238 18.21 -12.40 6.05
N SER A 239 18.91 -13.27 5.33
CA SER A 239 20.37 -13.26 5.20
C SER A 239 20.87 -12.01 4.46
N GLU A 240 20.05 -11.45 3.58
CA GLU A 240 20.30 -10.24 2.79
C GLU A 240 20.13 -8.94 3.58
N LEU A 241 19.47 -8.97 4.74
CA LEU A 241 19.06 -7.76 5.47
C LEU A 241 20.24 -6.83 5.83
N VAL A 242 21.44 -7.37 5.98
CA VAL A 242 22.64 -6.56 6.24
C VAL A 242 23.00 -5.71 5.02
N ILE A 243 22.95 -6.29 3.81
CA ILE A 243 23.20 -5.55 2.57
C ILE A 243 22.06 -4.58 2.28
N TRP A 244 20.82 -5.01 2.55
CA TRP A 244 19.67 -4.12 2.50
C TRP A 244 19.86 -2.91 3.43
N GLY A 245 20.29 -3.12 4.67
CA GLY A 245 20.48 -2.03 5.66
C GLY A 245 21.56 -1.00 5.30
N ILE A 246 22.51 -1.33 4.41
CA ILE A 246 23.54 -0.38 3.94
C ILE A 246 23.25 0.21 2.56
N ARG A 247 22.11 -0.13 1.93
CA ARG A 247 21.84 0.17 0.51
C ARG A 247 21.89 1.65 0.13
N ASP A 248 21.67 2.52 1.12
CA ASP A 248 21.63 3.97 0.95
C ASP A 248 22.91 4.66 1.43
N GLN A 249 23.92 3.91 1.86
CA GLN A 249 25.15 4.48 2.40
C GLN A 249 26.15 4.81 1.30
N VAL A 250 27.02 5.79 1.56
CA VAL A 250 28.18 6.06 0.69
C VAL A 250 29.21 4.96 0.88
N ILE A 251 29.54 4.25 -0.21
CA ILE A 251 30.48 3.13 -0.20
C ILE A 251 31.75 3.42 -1.00
N THR A 252 32.83 2.72 -0.70
CA THR A 252 34.07 2.76 -1.48
C THR A 252 34.03 1.71 -2.62
N PRO A 253 34.91 1.80 -3.63
CA PRO A 253 34.99 0.78 -4.68
C PRO A 253 35.26 -0.63 -4.16
N GLU A 254 36.05 -0.76 -3.08
CA GLU A 254 36.33 -2.05 -2.45
C GLU A 254 35.07 -2.65 -1.81
N ILE A 255 34.30 -1.83 -1.10
CA ILE A 255 33.00 -2.23 -0.54
C ILE A 255 32.02 -2.59 -1.66
N ALA A 256 31.98 -1.82 -2.74
CA ALA A 256 31.13 -2.09 -3.91
C ALA A 256 31.44 -3.44 -4.56
N ARG A 257 32.72 -3.74 -4.78
CA ARG A 257 33.17 -5.03 -5.31
C ARG A 257 32.75 -6.18 -4.40
N LYS A 258 32.99 -6.03 -3.09
CA LYS A 258 32.64 -7.05 -2.11
C LYS A 258 31.13 -7.30 -2.02
N VAL A 259 30.32 -6.24 -2.12
CA VAL A 259 28.85 -6.35 -2.23
C VAL A 259 28.45 -7.12 -3.50
N SER A 260 29.07 -6.82 -4.64
CA SER A 260 28.85 -7.52 -5.92
C SER A 260 29.16 -9.02 -5.80
N GLU A 261 30.29 -9.38 -5.17
CA GLU A 261 30.67 -10.77 -4.90
C GLU A 261 29.66 -11.48 -3.99
N LEU A 262 29.23 -10.82 -2.90
CA LEU A 262 28.22 -11.35 -1.99
C LEU A 262 26.88 -11.54 -2.68
N TYR A 263 26.51 -10.63 -3.58
CA TYR A 263 25.30 -10.75 -4.38
C TYR A 263 25.30 -12.01 -5.22
N PHE A 264 26.28 -12.17 -6.12
CA PHE A 264 26.32 -13.33 -7.01
C PHE A 264 26.53 -14.65 -6.26
N SER A 265 27.19 -14.63 -5.11
CA SER A 265 27.39 -15.85 -4.31
C SER A 265 26.12 -16.33 -3.60
N ASN A 266 25.10 -15.46 -3.45
CA ASN A 266 23.96 -15.77 -2.57
C ASN A 266 22.58 -15.54 -3.20
N ILE A 267 22.43 -14.71 -4.24
CA ILE A 267 21.11 -14.33 -4.78
C ILE A 267 20.26 -15.55 -5.19
N ASP A 268 20.85 -16.55 -5.84
CA ASP A 268 20.11 -17.74 -6.28
C ASP A 268 19.76 -18.66 -5.10
N MET A 269 20.58 -18.72 -4.06
CA MET A 269 20.28 -19.48 -2.84
C MET A 269 19.06 -18.93 -2.10
N LEU A 270 18.78 -17.63 -2.20
CA LEU A 270 17.64 -17.02 -1.52
C LEU A 270 16.30 -17.58 -1.97
N TYR A 271 16.17 -18.04 -3.22
CA TYR A 271 14.97 -18.72 -3.74
C TYR A 271 14.65 -20.02 -2.98
N GLU A 272 15.66 -20.65 -2.38
CA GLU A 272 15.53 -21.89 -1.61
C GLU A 272 15.72 -21.66 -0.10
N SER A 273 15.78 -20.40 0.33
CA SER A 273 16.08 -20.04 1.72
C SER A 273 14.96 -20.47 2.67
N THR A 274 15.35 -20.78 3.90
CA THR A 274 14.36 -21.14 4.93
C THR A 274 13.56 -19.89 5.35
N PRO A 275 12.21 -19.92 5.27
CA PRO A 275 11.40 -18.80 5.75
C PRO A 275 11.58 -18.56 7.24
N PHE A 276 11.47 -17.30 7.65
CA PHE A 276 11.46 -16.89 9.04
C PHE A 276 10.27 -15.99 9.30
N THR A 277 9.30 -16.46 10.08
CA THR A 277 8.03 -15.77 10.35
C THR A 277 7.28 -15.43 9.06
N ALA A 278 6.96 -14.16 8.81
CA ALA A 278 6.33 -13.69 7.57
C ALA A 278 7.33 -13.49 6.42
N ILE A 279 8.63 -13.57 6.68
CA ILE A 279 9.69 -13.30 5.71
C ILE A 279 10.08 -14.61 5.01
N ASP A 280 10.04 -14.60 3.68
CA ASP A 280 10.35 -15.73 2.82
C ASP A 280 11.29 -15.31 1.67
N TRP A 281 11.49 -16.23 0.71
CA TRP A 281 12.35 -16.00 -0.43
C TRP A 281 11.91 -14.80 -1.28
N ASN A 282 10.61 -14.52 -1.38
CA ASN A 282 10.07 -13.43 -2.17
C ASN A 282 10.58 -12.10 -1.62
N HIS A 283 10.42 -11.92 -0.30
CA HIS A 283 10.99 -10.78 0.42
C HIS A 283 12.51 -10.70 0.22
N ALA A 284 13.22 -11.82 0.41
CA ALA A 284 14.68 -11.83 0.38
C ALA A 284 15.25 -11.42 -0.99
N VAL A 285 14.71 -11.99 -2.07
CA VAL A 285 15.13 -11.67 -3.44
C VAL A 285 14.82 -10.22 -3.78
N TRP A 286 13.63 -9.72 -3.41
CA TRP A 286 13.26 -8.32 -3.58
C TRP A 286 14.25 -7.39 -2.87
N HIS A 287 14.46 -7.59 -1.57
CA HIS A 287 15.26 -6.69 -0.75
C HIS A 287 16.73 -6.67 -1.18
N PHE A 288 17.27 -7.80 -1.61
CA PHE A 288 18.64 -7.83 -2.12
C PHE A 288 18.77 -7.10 -3.47
N ALA A 289 17.83 -7.31 -4.39
CA ALA A 289 17.81 -6.60 -5.67
C ALA A 289 17.66 -5.08 -5.49
N TRP A 290 16.79 -4.65 -4.56
CA TRP A 290 16.64 -3.25 -4.20
C TRP A 290 17.94 -2.68 -3.61
N ALA A 291 18.62 -3.45 -2.76
CA ALA A 291 19.88 -3.02 -2.17
C ALA A 291 20.96 -2.71 -3.23
N ILE A 292 21.11 -3.61 -4.21
CA ILE A 292 22.05 -3.41 -5.33
C ILE A 292 21.65 -2.21 -6.18
N SER A 293 20.35 -2.03 -6.46
CA SER A 293 19.87 -0.87 -7.21
C SER A 293 20.23 0.44 -6.54
N ASN A 294 19.94 0.60 -5.24
CA ASN A 294 20.22 1.85 -4.54
C ASN A 294 21.73 2.14 -4.48
N LEU A 295 22.56 1.14 -4.16
CA LEU A 295 24.02 1.33 -4.12
C LEU A 295 24.58 1.73 -5.49
N TYR A 296 24.09 1.11 -6.58
CA TYR A 296 24.49 1.48 -7.93
C TYR A 296 24.02 2.88 -8.32
N ARG A 297 22.75 3.21 -8.05
CA ARG A 297 22.12 4.46 -8.48
C ARG A 297 22.67 5.68 -7.72
N ASN A 298 22.96 5.53 -6.43
CA ASN A 298 23.63 6.54 -5.60
C ASN A 298 25.14 6.62 -5.86
N GLY A 299 25.73 5.59 -6.47
CA GLY A 299 27.17 5.51 -6.72
C GLY A 299 27.68 6.49 -7.79
N ASP A 300 28.94 6.89 -7.65
CA ASP A 300 29.68 7.56 -8.72
C ASP A 300 30.03 6.59 -9.86
N ALA A 301 30.77 7.06 -10.86
CA ALA A 301 31.14 6.23 -12.02
C ALA A 301 31.99 5.00 -11.65
N VAL A 302 32.82 5.07 -10.60
CA VAL A 302 33.66 3.96 -10.15
C VAL A 302 32.82 2.93 -9.43
N ILE A 303 31.93 3.37 -8.53
CA ILE A 303 30.99 2.48 -7.83
C ILE A 303 30.05 1.79 -8.83
N LYS A 304 29.53 2.52 -9.81
CA LYS A 304 28.70 1.96 -10.89
C LYS A 304 29.44 0.89 -11.66
N ASN A 305 30.71 1.11 -12.00
CA ASN A 305 31.50 0.10 -12.70
C ASN A 305 31.66 -1.20 -11.89
N GLU A 306 31.88 -1.13 -10.57
CA GLU A 306 32.02 -2.32 -9.72
C GLU A 306 30.69 -3.07 -9.53
N LEU A 307 29.55 -2.36 -9.56
CA LEU A 307 28.21 -2.93 -9.37
C LEU A 307 27.46 -3.23 -10.67
N GLN A 308 27.98 -2.85 -11.84
CA GLN A 308 27.25 -2.85 -13.12
C GLN A 308 26.54 -4.20 -13.40
N LEU A 309 27.27 -5.31 -13.31
CA LEU A 309 26.72 -6.64 -13.59
C LEU A 309 25.68 -7.05 -12.55
N ALA A 310 25.93 -6.76 -11.27
CA ALA A 310 24.97 -7.05 -10.20
C ALA A 310 23.69 -6.23 -10.39
N TYR A 311 23.80 -4.97 -10.81
CA TYR A 311 22.68 -4.10 -11.10
C TYR A 311 21.83 -4.62 -12.27
N GLU A 312 22.46 -4.97 -13.39
CA GLU A 312 21.77 -5.54 -14.57
C GLU A 312 21.00 -6.82 -14.25
N ASP A 313 21.53 -7.64 -13.34
CA ASP A 313 20.84 -8.83 -12.84
C ASP A 313 19.72 -8.47 -11.85
N ALA A 314 20.00 -7.60 -10.88
CA ALA A 314 19.04 -7.14 -9.88
C ALA A 314 17.79 -6.51 -10.51
N GLN A 315 17.93 -5.78 -11.62
CA GLN A 315 16.80 -5.20 -12.36
C GLN A 315 15.79 -6.24 -12.89
N LYS A 316 16.20 -7.50 -13.04
CA LYS A 316 15.36 -8.59 -13.55
C LYS A 316 14.71 -9.39 -12.44
N ARG A 317 15.29 -9.41 -11.24
CA ARG A 317 14.82 -10.23 -10.11
C ARG A 317 13.38 -9.92 -9.67
N PRO A 318 12.90 -8.67 -9.64
CA PRO A 318 11.50 -8.40 -9.31
C PRO A 318 10.48 -9.13 -10.19
N GLU A 319 10.83 -9.49 -11.43
CA GLU A 319 9.91 -10.21 -12.34
C GLU A 319 9.66 -11.66 -11.93
N THR A 320 10.48 -12.24 -11.05
CA THR A 320 10.34 -13.62 -10.56
C THR A 320 9.48 -13.74 -9.31
N LEU A 321 9.01 -12.61 -8.76
CA LEU A 321 8.29 -12.55 -7.51
C LEU A 321 6.81 -12.92 -7.69
N ASP A 322 6.31 -13.81 -6.81
CA ASP A 322 4.89 -14.18 -6.75
C ASP A 322 3.99 -13.10 -6.10
N LEU A 323 4.56 -12.32 -5.18
CA LEU A 323 3.94 -11.24 -4.42
C LEU A 323 4.83 -9.99 -4.46
N PHE A 324 4.25 -8.81 -4.29
CA PHE A 324 4.96 -7.53 -4.24
C PHE A 324 5.82 -7.22 -5.47
N LYS A 325 5.56 -7.88 -6.60
CA LYS A 325 6.30 -7.74 -7.86
C LYS A 325 6.35 -6.29 -8.30
N TYR A 326 5.21 -5.59 -8.35
CA TYR A 326 5.16 -4.25 -8.95
C TYR A 326 5.77 -3.17 -8.05
N ILE A 327 5.58 -3.27 -6.73
CA ILE A 327 6.28 -2.39 -5.78
C ILE A 327 7.79 -2.67 -5.77
N ALA A 328 8.21 -3.93 -5.89
CA ALA A 328 9.62 -4.29 -6.01
C ALA A 328 10.25 -3.74 -7.29
N ILE A 329 9.55 -3.90 -8.40
CA ILE A 329 9.86 -3.30 -9.69
C ILE A 329 10.03 -1.79 -9.52
N ASN A 330 9.11 -1.10 -8.82
CA ASN A 330 9.20 0.35 -8.56
C ASN A 330 10.45 0.73 -7.77
N TYR A 331 10.73 0.02 -6.67
CA TYR A 331 11.89 0.37 -5.83
C TYR A 331 13.22 0.10 -6.53
N VAL A 332 13.26 -0.91 -7.41
CA VAL A 332 14.47 -1.28 -8.15
C VAL A 332 14.68 -0.41 -9.39
N ARG A 333 13.62 -0.03 -10.11
CA ARG A 333 13.70 0.56 -11.47
C ARG A 333 13.00 1.92 -11.62
N GLY A 334 12.27 2.39 -10.61
CA GLY A 334 11.54 3.65 -10.65
C GLY A 334 12.45 4.86 -10.83
N GLU A 335 11.91 5.98 -11.33
CA GLU A 335 12.70 7.17 -11.64
C GLU A 335 13.35 7.76 -10.38
N ARG A 336 12.60 7.80 -9.29
CA ARG A 336 13.09 8.20 -7.96
C ARG A 336 13.79 7.05 -7.27
N ILE A 337 14.78 7.37 -6.43
CA ILE A 337 15.43 6.41 -5.55
C ILE A 337 14.68 6.44 -4.22
N VAL A 338 14.02 5.32 -3.89
CA VAL A 338 13.36 5.12 -2.59
C VAL A 338 14.41 4.65 -1.61
N MET A 339 14.61 5.39 -0.52
CA MET A 339 15.67 5.17 0.46
C MET A 339 15.10 5.09 1.88
N GLY A 340 15.83 4.47 2.80
CA GLY A 340 15.43 4.35 4.20
C GLY A 340 14.38 3.27 4.45
N ASP A 341 14.11 3.00 5.73
CA ASP A 341 13.39 1.78 6.13
C ASP A 341 11.87 1.90 5.96
N ILE A 342 11.24 0.85 5.42
CA ILE A 342 9.81 0.87 5.09
C ILE A 342 8.94 0.94 6.34
N HIS A 343 9.34 0.39 7.48
CA HIS A 343 8.51 0.37 8.69
C HIS A 343 9.35 0.12 9.94
N THR A 344 8.80 0.39 11.13
CA THR A 344 9.51 0.24 12.42
C THR A 344 10.17 -1.13 12.61
N PRO A 345 9.53 -2.28 12.33
CA PRO A 345 10.21 -3.57 12.43
C PRO A 345 11.46 -3.72 11.55
N ALA A 346 11.48 -3.08 10.37
CA ALA A 346 12.62 -3.13 9.47
C ALA A 346 13.75 -2.25 10.02
N HIS A 347 13.42 -1.05 10.50
CA HIS A 347 14.37 -0.15 11.14
C HIS A 347 15.07 -0.80 12.35
N GLU A 348 14.30 -1.43 13.23
CA GLU A 348 14.83 -2.16 14.40
C GLU A 348 15.65 -3.40 14.01
N ALA A 349 15.39 -4.01 12.86
CA ALA A 349 16.18 -5.13 12.37
C ALA A 349 17.56 -4.66 11.89
N VAL A 350 17.62 -3.56 11.13
CA VAL A 350 18.87 -2.94 10.64
C VAL A 350 19.76 -2.51 11.81
N GLN A 351 19.18 -1.90 12.85
CA GLN A 351 19.89 -1.52 14.08
C GLN A 351 20.65 -2.67 14.75
N LYS A 352 20.16 -3.91 14.60
CA LYS A 352 20.77 -5.13 15.18
C LYS A 352 21.80 -5.79 14.25
N LEU A 353 22.02 -5.25 13.06
CA LEU A 353 22.85 -5.84 12.00
C LEU A 353 23.97 -4.92 11.52
N ILE A 354 23.80 -3.60 11.63
CA ILE A 354 24.78 -2.61 11.18
C ILE A 354 25.73 -2.23 12.31
N VAL A 355 27.02 -2.12 11.97
CA VAL A 355 28.08 -1.71 12.90
C VAL A 355 28.35 -0.22 12.72
N ALA A 356 28.08 0.58 13.74
CA ALA A 356 28.38 2.02 13.79
C ALA A 356 28.88 2.38 15.21
N PRO A 357 30.20 2.28 15.48
CA PRO A 357 30.76 2.50 16.80
C PRO A 357 30.43 3.89 17.37
N GLY A 358 29.95 3.94 18.61
CA GLY A 358 29.56 5.19 19.27
C GLY A 358 28.16 5.70 18.92
N ASN A 359 27.46 5.04 17.99
CA ASN A 359 26.06 5.32 17.70
C ASN A 359 25.16 4.38 18.53
N ALA A 360 24.45 4.94 19.51
CA ALA A 360 23.67 4.15 20.48
C ALA A 360 22.53 3.31 19.87
N GLY A 361 22.11 3.62 18.64
CA GLY A 361 21.09 2.86 17.91
C GLY A 361 21.62 1.59 17.23
N TYR A 362 22.93 1.41 17.12
CA TYR A 362 23.55 0.37 16.30
C TYR A 362 24.58 -0.46 17.09
N LEU A 363 25.15 -1.48 16.45
CA LEU A 363 26.22 -2.29 17.04
C LEU A 363 27.53 -1.52 17.08
N ASN A 364 28.33 -1.70 18.14
CA ASN A 364 29.66 -1.12 18.25
C ASN A 364 30.73 -1.96 17.58
N SER A 365 30.51 -3.26 17.39
CA SER A 365 31.48 -4.13 16.73
C SER A 365 30.86 -5.39 16.14
N TYR A 366 31.68 -6.12 15.37
CA TYR A 366 31.33 -7.44 14.84
C TYR A 366 31.18 -8.49 15.95
N GLU A 367 31.98 -8.39 17.01
CA GLU A 367 31.94 -9.27 18.17
C GLU A 367 30.63 -9.08 18.93
N GLU A 368 30.17 -7.84 19.10
CA GLU A 368 28.87 -7.54 19.71
C GLU A 368 27.70 -8.18 18.92
N TYR A 369 27.78 -8.21 17.59
CA TYR A 369 26.82 -8.96 16.78
C TYR A 369 26.78 -10.45 17.18
N TYR A 370 27.92 -11.11 17.39
CA TYR A 370 27.93 -12.52 17.81
C TYR A 370 27.34 -12.75 19.20
N GLU A 371 27.53 -11.82 20.11
CA GLU A 371 26.98 -11.89 21.46
C GLU A 371 25.45 -11.71 21.45
N LYS A 372 24.96 -10.79 20.61
CA LYS A 372 23.54 -10.42 20.55
C LYS A 372 22.73 -11.20 19.53
N ARG A 373 23.36 -11.84 18.54
CA ARG A 373 22.63 -12.54 17.48
C ARG A 373 21.81 -13.69 18.04
N ARG A 374 20.65 -13.90 17.42
CA ARG A 374 19.75 -15.00 17.77
C ARG A 374 20.39 -16.35 17.44
N GLY A 375 20.48 -17.20 18.46
CA GLY A 375 20.92 -18.58 18.32
C GLY A 375 19.88 -19.49 17.63
N PRO A 376 20.29 -20.67 17.11
CA PRO A 376 19.41 -21.54 16.33
C PRO A 376 18.15 -22.02 17.08
N ILE A 377 18.26 -22.27 18.39
CA ILE A 377 17.15 -22.71 19.23
C ILE A 377 16.10 -21.60 19.34
N THR A 378 16.54 -20.38 19.64
CA THR A 378 15.67 -19.21 19.75
C THR A 378 14.97 -18.92 18.42
N THR A 379 15.69 -19.01 17.29
CA THR A 379 15.09 -18.85 15.96
C THR A 379 13.98 -19.87 15.71
N LYS A 380 14.22 -21.15 16.00
CA LYS A 380 13.19 -22.20 15.84
C LYS A 380 11.98 -21.97 16.74
N ALA A 381 12.20 -21.56 17.99
CA ALA A 381 11.12 -21.29 18.93
C ALA A 381 10.22 -20.13 18.47
N ILE A 382 10.80 -19.01 18.01
CA ILE A 382 10.05 -17.87 17.48
C ILE A 382 9.23 -18.30 16.26
N ASN A 383 9.83 -19.04 15.33
CA ASN A 383 9.14 -19.48 14.13
C ASN A 383 7.97 -20.43 14.44
N ALA A 384 8.16 -21.35 15.40
CA ALA A 384 7.10 -22.26 15.84
C ALA A 384 5.92 -21.51 16.47
N VAL A 385 6.20 -20.51 17.32
CA VAL A 385 5.15 -19.66 17.92
C VAL A 385 4.39 -18.89 16.85
N TYR A 386 5.10 -18.32 15.86
CA TYR A 386 4.47 -17.62 14.74
C TYR A 386 3.54 -18.54 13.94
N ILE A 387 4.00 -19.74 13.56
CA ILE A 387 3.21 -20.71 12.81
C ILE A 387 1.96 -21.13 13.59
N ALA A 388 2.10 -21.40 14.90
CA ALA A 388 0.97 -21.75 15.76
C ALA A 388 -0.06 -20.60 15.85
N GLY A 389 0.42 -19.36 15.99
CA GLY A 389 -0.44 -18.18 16.01
C GLY A 389 -1.20 -17.97 14.70
N LYS A 390 -0.51 -18.09 13.55
CA LYS A 390 -1.14 -18.00 12.23
C LYS A 390 -2.20 -19.08 12.03
N SER A 391 -1.89 -20.33 12.36
CA SER A 391 -2.84 -21.44 12.25
C SER A 391 -4.08 -21.25 13.13
N LEU A 392 -3.95 -20.62 14.30
CA LEU A 392 -5.09 -20.27 15.13
C LEU A 392 -5.92 -19.16 14.48
N SER A 393 -5.29 -18.10 13.98
CA SER A 393 -5.99 -17.02 13.25
C SER A 393 -6.79 -17.56 12.06
N ASP A 394 -6.19 -18.43 11.25
CA ASP A 394 -6.81 -19.01 10.06
C ASP A 394 -7.97 -19.97 10.39
N LEU A 395 -8.04 -20.51 11.63
CA LEU A 395 -9.15 -21.34 12.11
C LEU A 395 -10.36 -20.52 12.62
N PHE A 396 -10.16 -19.23 12.91
CA PHE A 396 -11.18 -18.34 13.46
C PHE A 396 -11.62 -17.22 12.50
N GLN A 397 -11.12 -17.23 11.26
CA GLN A 397 -11.66 -16.48 10.11
C GLN A 397 -12.52 -17.41 9.26
#